data_AF-A0ABD6DMZ5-F1
#
_entry.id   AF-A0ABD6DMZ5-F1
#
_cell.length_a   1.000
_cell.length_b   1.000
_cell.length_c   1.000
_cell.angle_alpha   90.00
_cell.angle_beta   90.00
_cell.angle_gamma   90.00
#
_symmetry.space_group_name_H-M   'P 1'
#
loop_
_entity.id
_entity.type
_entity.pdbx_description
1 polymer ?
#
loop_
_entity_poly.entity_id
_entity_poly.type
_entity_poly.pdbx_seq_one_letter_code
_entity_poly.pdbx_strand_id
1 'polypeptide(L)'
;MTNERPIEDARCWLLNTADMEVAVHVNYHGSPLTTIKPEEDQPAFTIDSDASGIYGTYTFEAVETDDPDDTVLASVSVLFEENDSYAAVFRQVDDAEYEFSVYENDFSPSGDTRFEIRHTGLAAEVDWTLEPKPEADPSIPDDERSGTLQRGEWQQAIDVTENEYRLEVLVDGEVVAFRQDLELEANRMIVVYLVGDPKPWMGSDEKEGHIFRQEYQIQTGEHREDEVTPPADPYTETDDNQTIEFDLDPVELYHTNRTEVELAATDPDGIVDDLAIESAEPYSDGFVVPDESVDRAFAIGGETTATLLVKPKVPPASYEVDIVSNPGSLGERAVATLPVEVAPVTVDRLQVLVDAYHAGDEMTDAIAAQLTDVLEHADEHRQDGETAAACSDLKQVIDTVGEHKDEGISEPASLDIETEAKALRAYLSCG
;
A
#
# COMPACT_ATOMS: atom_id res chain seq x y z
N MET A 1 -35.85 17.41 2.60
CA MET A 1 -35.09 16.17 2.86
C MET A 1 -33.87 16.26 1.98
N THR A 2 -32.82 16.87 2.49
CA THR A 2 -31.49 16.66 1.94
C THR A 2 -31.09 15.28 2.42
N ASN A 3 -31.08 14.30 1.51
CA ASN A 3 -30.23 13.14 1.71
C ASN A 3 -28.83 13.74 1.84
N GLU A 4 -28.27 13.75 3.04
CA GLU A 4 -26.83 13.90 3.18
C GLU A 4 -26.24 12.78 2.32
N ARG A 5 -25.54 13.19 1.26
CA ARG A 5 -24.83 12.23 0.42
C ARG A 5 -23.86 11.47 1.33
N PRO A 6 -23.55 10.20 1.04
CA PRO A 6 -22.35 9.60 1.62
C PRO A 6 -21.20 10.60 1.44
N ILE A 7 -20.46 10.83 2.52
CA ILE A 7 -19.37 11.79 2.55
C ILE A 7 -18.33 11.30 1.54
N GLU A 8 -18.17 12.02 0.42
CA GLU A 8 -17.18 11.74 -0.64
C GLU A 8 -15.72 12.02 -0.18
N ASP A 9 -15.49 12.15 1.13
CA ASP A 9 -14.23 12.60 1.76
C ASP A 9 -13.66 11.47 2.63
N ALA A 10 -12.33 11.33 2.65
CA ALA A 10 -11.64 10.47 3.60
C ALA A 10 -11.41 11.20 4.94
N ARG A 11 -11.52 10.51 6.09
CA ARG A 11 -11.43 11.14 7.42
C ARG A 11 -10.58 10.37 8.40
N CYS A 12 -9.86 11.07 9.27
CA CYS A 12 -9.16 10.47 10.39
C CYS A 12 -9.29 11.28 11.66
N TRP A 13 -9.78 10.64 12.71
CA TRP A 13 -9.91 11.24 14.04
C TRP A 13 -8.61 11.03 14.81
N LEU A 14 -8.03 12.11 15.32
CA LEU A 14 -6.75 12.09 16.03
C LEU A 14 -7.01 12.07 17.53
N LEU A 15 -6.75 10.94 18.20
CA LEU A 15 -7.05 10.68 19.59
C LEU A 15 -5.77 10.74 20.44
N ASN A 16 -5.83 11.39 21.59
CA ASN A 16 -4.74 11.41 22.57
C ASN A 16 -5.18 10.78 23.89
N THR A 17 -4.49 9.70 24.27
CA THR A 17 -4.72 8.96 25.51
C THR A 17 -3.53 9.02 26.46
N ALA A 18 -2.50 9.80 26.12
CA ALA A 18 -1.34 10.05 26.97
C ALA A 18 -1.60 11.28 27.87
N ASP A 19 -0.86 11.41 28.97
CA ASP A 19 -1.01 12.51 29.94
C ASP A 19 -0.30 13.82 29.53
N MET A 20 -0.16 14.07 28.23
CA MET A 20 0.56 15.22 27.70
C MET A 20 -0.05 15.79 26.42
N GLU A 21 0.22 17.06 26.15
CA GLU A 21 -0.18 17.74 24.91
C GLU A 21 0.88 17.49 23.82
N VAL A 22 0.43 17.09 22.62
CA VAL A 22 1.31 16.85 21.48
C VAL A 22 0.82 17.56 20.22
N ALA A 23 1.76 18.12 19.47
CA ALA A 23 1.54 18.63 18.13
C ALA A 23 1.57 17.46 17.13
N VAL A 24 0.54 17.37 16.28
CA VAL A 24 0.47 16.37 15.22
C VAL A 24 0.91 17.01 13.92
N HIS A 25 2.01 16.54 13.38
CA HIS A 25 2.51 16.89 12.06
C HIS A 25 2.01 15.87 11.05
N VAL A 26 1.68 16.35 9.85
CA VAL A 26 1.27 15.49 8.74
C VAL A 26 2.11 15.84 7.52
N ASN A 27 2.61 14.82 6.83
CA ASN A 27 3.29 15.03 5.55
C ASN A 27 2.42 15.89 4.60
N TYR A 28 3.07 16.68 3.74
CA TYR A 28 2.44 17.70 2.87
C TYR A 28 1.96 18.99 3.57
N HIS A 29 2.05 19.09 4.90
CA HIS A 29 1.77 20.34 5.63
C HIS A 29 3.05 21.01 6.17
N GLY A 30 3.18 22.32 5.96
CA GLY A 30 4.36 23.11 6.38
C GLY A 30 4.35 23.57 7.84
N SER A 31 3.32 23.20 8.60
CA SER A 31 3.10 23.50 10.01
C SER A 31 2.39 22.32 10.65
N PRO A 32 2.41 22.15 11.98
CA PRO A 32 1.58 21.16 12.65
C PRO A 32 0.14 21.28 12.15
N LEU A 33 -0.47 20.14 11.83
CA LEU A 33 -1.86 20.08 11.39
C LEU A 33 -2.77 20.57 12.52
N THR A 34 -2.53 20.04 13.71
CA THR A 34 -3.28 20.34 14.92
C THR A 34 -2.47 20.02 16.17
N THR A 35 -3.03 20.34 17.32
CA THR A 35 -2.54 19.90 18.63
C THR A 35 -3.64 19.07 19.27
N ILE A 36 -3.28 17.88 19.76
CA ILE A 36 -4.21 16.98 20.46
C ILE A 36 -3.90 16.97 21.94
N LYS A 37 -4.96 17.03 22.75
CA LYS A 37 -4.88 17.09 24.21
C LYS A 37 -5.59 15.90 24.84
N PRO A 38 -5.17 15.50 26.05
CA PRO A 38 -5.89 14.51 26.82
C PRO A 38 -7.33 14.99 27.07
N GLU A 39 -8.31 14.08 26.96
CA GLU A 39 -9.70 14.28 27.40
C GLU A 39 -10.54 15.39 26.70
N GLU A 40 -10.03 16.05 25.65
CA GLU A 40 -10.79 17.05 24.86
C GLU A 40 -11.50 16.43 23.63
N ASP A 41 -12.44 17.16 23.02
CA ASP A 41 -13.04 16.78 21.73
C ASP A 41 -11.95 16.73 20.65
N GLN A 42 -11.81 15.56 20.02
CA GLN A 42 -10.66 15.26 19.19
C GLN A 42 -10.85 15.76 17.74
N PRO A 43 -9.84 16.41 17.15
CA PRO A 43 -9.94 16.95 15.80
C PRO A 43 -9.99 15.83 14.75
N ALA A 44 -10.74 16.06 13.68
CA ALA A 44 -10.73 15.22 12.49
C ALA A 44 -9.88 15.87 11.39
N PHE A 45 -8.96 15.09 10.83
CA PHE A 45 -8.32 15.35 9.56
C PHE A 45 -9.25 14.88 8.43
N THR A 46 -9.45 15.70 7.40
CA THR A 46 -10.32 15.38 6.26
C THR A 46 -9.57 15.62 4.97
N ILE A 47 -9.65 14.66 4.05
CA ILE A 47 -9.20 14.77 2.67
C ILE A 47 -10.46 14.79 1.81
N ASP A 48 -10.76 15.95 1.23
CA ASP A 48 -11.86 16.11 0.29
C ASP A 48 -11.31 16.20 -1.15
N SER A 49 -12.20 15.99 -2.12
CA SER A 49 -11.86 16.04 -3.55
C SER A 49 -11.65 17.46 -4.12
N ASP A 50 -11.91 18.51 -3.31
CA ASP A 50 -11.96 19.92 -3.74
C ASP A 50 -10.81 20.78 -3.16
N ALA A 51 -10.17 20.35 -2.08
CA ALA A 51 -9.06 21.00 -1.38
C ALA A 51 -7.72 20.40 -1.81
N SER A 52 -6.64 21.07 -1.46
CA SER A 52 -5.25 20.69 -1.77
C SER A 52 -4.78 19.32 -1.22
N GLY A 53 -5.67 18.46 -0.75
CA GLY A 53 -5.39 17.09 -0.34
C GLY A 53 -5.33 16.16 -1.55
N ILE A 54 -4.40 15.21 -1.54
CA ILE A 54 -4.25 14.20 -2.58
C ILE A 54 -4.45 12.87 -1.87
N TYR A 55 -5.45 12.07 -2.27
CA TYR A 55 -5.57 10.69 -1.80
C TYR A 55 -4.23 9.96 -1.97
N GLY A 56 -3.80 9.25 -0.93
CA GLY A 56 -2.44 8.75 -0.81
C GLY A 56 -2.03 8.56 0.65
N THR A 57 -0.76 8.24 0.87
CA THR A 57 -0.25 7.91 2.19
C THR A 57 -0.01 9.16 3.02
N TYR A 58 -0.69 9.26 4.15
CA TYR A 58 -0.51 10.31 5.14
C TYR A 58 0.20 9.76 6.36
N THR A 59 1.30 10.41 6.75
CA THR A 59 2.09 10.09 7.94
C THR A 59 1.79 11.12 9.02
N PHE A 60 1.28 10.66 10.15
CA PHE A 60 1.05 11.44 11.36
C PHE A 60 2.25 11.27 12.30
N GLU A 61 2.87 12.38 12.70
CA GLU A 61 3.98 12.41 13.66
C GLU A 61 3.54 13.20 14.89
N ALA A 62 3.66 12.59 16.08
CA ALA A 62 3.41 13.26 17.35
C ALA A 62 4.73 13.84 17.89
N VAL A 63 4.73 15.14 18.18
CA VAL A 63 5.88 15.89 18.69
C VAL A 63 5.45 16.68 19.93
N GLU A 64 6.33 16.83 20.93
CA GLU A 64 6.06 17.69 22.08
C GLU A 64 5.80 19.15 21.63
N THR A 65 4.76 19.78 22.16
CA THR A 65 4.39 21.16 21.77
C THR A 65 5.42 22.21 22.16
N ASP A 66 6.24 21.95 23.19
CA ASP A 66 7.17 22.93 23.75
C ASP A 66 8.54 22.96 23.05
N ASP A 67 8.83 22.00 22.17
CA ASP A 67 10.06 21.96 21.36
C ASP A 67 9.82 21.34 19.96
N PRO A 68 9.34 22.13 18.98
CA PRO A 68 8.98 21.64 17.65
C PRO A 68 10.18 21.21 16.77
N ASP A 69 11.43 21.41 17.25
CA ASP A 69 12.66 20.90 16.62
C ASP A 69 13.15 19.58 17.28
N ASP A 70 12.40 19.02 18.23
CA ASP A 70 12.77 17.84 19.03
C ASP A 70 12.34 16.49 18.39
N THR A 71 12.64 15.42 19.11
CA THR A 71 12.47 14.02 18.73
C THR A 71 11.00 13.66 18.53
N VAL A 72 10.67 13.07 17.37
CA VAL A 72 9.35 12.45 17.13
C VAL A 72 9.10 11.39 18.21
N LEU A 73 8.00 11.56 18.97
CA LEU A 73 7.64 10.63 20.05
C LEU A 73 7.09 9.33 19.50
N ALA A 74 6.25 9.43 18.47
CA ALA A 74 5.71 8.31 17.72
C ALA A 74 5.19 8.77 16.36
N SER A 75 5.16 7.86 15.39
CA SER A 75 4.69 8.14 14.03
C SER A 75 3.91 6.97 13.47
N VAL A 76 2.94 7.25 12.62
CA VAL A 76 2.14 6.23 11.94
C VAL A 76 1.73 6.72 10.55
N SER A 77 1.74 5.81 9.58
CA SER A 77 1.30 6.08 8.22
C SER A 77 0.03 5.31 7.93
N VAL A 78 -0.87 5.94 7.17
CA VAL A 78 -2.09 5.29 6.66
C VAL A 78 -2.38 5.80 5.26
N LEU A 79 -2.81 4.91 4.39
CA LEU A 79 -3.30 5.25 3.06
C LEU A 79 -4.73 5.78 3.19
N PHE A 80 -5.03 6.95 2.63
CA PHE A 80 -6.40 7.43 2.53
C PHE A 80 -6.92 7.33 1.10
N GLU A 81 -7.99 6.58 0.92
CA GLU A 81 -8.78 6.47 -0.30
C GLU A 81 -10.15 7.18 -0.15
N GLU A 82 -10.85 7.34 -1.27
CA GLU A 82 -12.15 8.00 -1.28
C GLU A 82 -13.16 7.23 -0.40
N ASN A 83 -13.75 7.95 0.57
CA ASN A 83 -14.69 7.44 1.58
C ASN A 83 -14.09 6.64 2.74
N ASP A 84 -12.77 6.59 2.90
CA ASP A 84 -12.17 5.91 4.05
C ASP A 84 -12.40 6.68 5.35
N SER A 85 -12.40 5.96 6.46
CA SER A 85 -12.46 6.55 7.79
C SER A 85 -11.52 5.82 8.75
N TYR A 86 -10.79 6.58 9.57
CA TYR A 86 -9.72 6.07 10.43
C TYR A 86 -9.70 6.71 11.82
N ALA A 87 -9.15 6.04 12.81
CA ALA A 87 -8.83 6.58 14.12
C ALA A 87 -7.32 6.48 14.35
N ALA A 88 -6.61 7.60 14.40
CA ALA A 88 -5.22 7.62 14.83
C ALA A 88 -5.15 7.86 16.33
N VAL A 89 -4.46 7.02 17.09
CA VAL A 89 -4.45 7.04 18.56
C VAL A 89 -3.02 7.13 19.06
N PHE A 90 -2.71 8.26 19.69
CA PHE A 90 -1.45 8.47 20.40
C PHE A 90 -1.60 8.05 21.86
N ARG A 91 -0.73 7.16 22.33
CA ARG A 91 -0.79 6.57 23.68
C ARG A 91 0.60 6.40 24.28
N GLN A 92 0.65 6.36 25.62
CA GLN A 92 1.84 5.94 26.34
C GLN A 92 1.83 4.41 26.51
N VAL A 93 2.95 3.74 26.23
CA VAL A 93 3.08 2.27 26.31
C VAL A 93 4.03 1.80 27.42
N ASP A 94 4.98 2.65 27.84
CA ASP A 94 5.86 2.43 28.99
C ASP A 94 6.34 3.79 29.57
N ASP A 95 7.20 3.77 30.59
CA ASP A 95 7.83 4.96 31.17
C ASP A 95 8.55 5.79 30.08
N ALA A 96 7.91 6.89 29.65
CA ALA A 96 8.37 7.77 28.57
C ALA A 96 8.52 7.11 27.18
N GLU A 97 7.80 6.01 26.93
CA GLU A 97 7.68 5.39 25.61
C GLU A 97 6.25 5.57 25.08
N TYR A 98 6.12 6.00 23.83
CA TYR A 98 4.85 6.35 23.21
C TYR A 98 4.65 5.59 21.90
N GLU A 99 3.39 5.40 21.55
CA GLU A 99 2.98 4.78 20.30
C GLU A 99 1.90 5.61 19.63
N PHE A 100 1.90 5.63 18.31
CA PHE A 100 0.84 6.18 17.48
C PHE A 100 0.35 5.04 16.59
N SER A 101 -0.94 4.71 16.66
CA SER A 101 -1.52 3.62 15.88
C SER A 101 -2.71 4.16 15.08
N VAL A 102 -2.94 3.67 13.86
CA VAL A 102 -4.13 4.02 13.07
C VAL A 102 -4.99 2.78 12.92
N TYR A 103 -6.29 2.95 13.12
CA TYR A 103 -7.28 1.90 12.98
C TYR A 103 -8.30 2.34 11.93
N GLU A 104 -8.52 1.53 10.90
CA GLU A 104 -9.66 1.72 10.01
C GLU A 104 -10.95 1.61 10.82
N ASN A 105 -11.87 2.55 10.58
CA ASN A 105 -13.10 2.63 11.34
C ASN A 105 -14.09 3.56 10.65
N ASP A 106 -15.33 3.14 10.50
CA ASP A 106 -16.41 4.06 10.11
C ASP A 106 -16.82 4.89 11.35
N PHE A 107 -16.96 6.20 11.22
CA PHE A 107 -17.49 7.07 12.30
C PHE A 107 -18.86 7.65 11.92
N SER A 108 -19.59 6.94 11.07
CA SER A 108 -20.98 7.25 10.74
C SER A 108 -21.89 6.46 11.66
N PRO A 109 -22.99 7.06 12.18
CA PRO A 109 -23.98 6.29 12.94
C PRO A 109 -24.59 5.22 12.01
N SER A 110 -24.54 3.95 12.41
CA SER A 110 -25.05 2.87 11.55
C SER A 110 -26.59 2.76 11.57
N GLY A 111 -27.28 3.57 12.38
CA GLY A 111 -28.74 3.68 12.39
C GLY A 111 -29.31 4.58 13.50
N ASP A 112 -30.64 4.55 13.65
CA ASP A 112 -31.38 5.26 14.70
C ASP A 112 -31.34 4.47 16.03
N THR A 113 -30.18 4.41 16.69
CA THR A 113 -30.03 3.76 18.02
C THR A 113 -29.40 4.72 19.03
N ARG A 114 -29.53 4.45 20.33
CA ARG A 114 -28.97 5.33 21.38
C ARG A 114 -27.54 4.98 21.76
N PHE A 115 -27.14 3.72 21.60
CA PHE A 115 -25.81 3.24 21.96
C PHE A 115 -25.29 2.24 20.95
N GLU A 116 -24.03 2.43 20.56
CA GLU A 116 -23.27 1.53 19.72
C GLU A 116 -21.86 1.42 20.25
N ILE A 117 -21.29 0.22 20.17
CA ILE A 117 -19.91 -0.05 20.55
C ILE A 117 -19.18 -0.73 19.40
N ARG A 118 -17.94 -0.30 19.15
CA ARG A 118 -17.07 -0.81 18.08
C ARG A 118 -15.74 -1.25 18.66
N HIS A 119 -15.26 -2.42 18.24
CA HIS A 119 -13.96 -2.94 18.64
C HIS A 119 -12.91 -2.62 17.56
N THR A 120 -12.09 -1.60 17.78
CA THR A 120 -10.98 -1.26 16.88
C THR A 120 -9.60 -1.58 17.46
N GLY A 121 -9.52 -2.00 18.72
CA GLY A 121 -8.28 -2.38 19.39
C GLY A 121 -7.64 -3.70 18.93
N LEU A 122 -6.49 -4.03 19.52
CA LEU A 122 -5.64 -5.20 19.17
C LEU A 122 -6.06 -6.52 19.84
N ALA A 123 -6.93 -6.47 20.86
CA ALA A 123 -7.48 -7.70 21.43
C ALA A 123 -8.21 -8.51 20.34
N ALA A 124 -8.11 -9.83 20.37
CA ALA A 124 -8.79 -10.67 19.39
C ALA A 124 -10.31 -10.70 19.62
N GLU A 125 -10.72 -10.59 20.89
CA GLU A 125 -12.10 -10.63 21.35
C GLU A 125 -12.22 -9.77 22.60
N VAL A 126 -13.34 -9.06 22.72
CA VAL A 126 -13.72 -8.32 23.93
C VAL A 126 -15.17 -8.62 24.30
N ASP A 127 -15.42 -8.69 25.60
CA ASP A 127 -16.78 -8.65 26.14
C ASP A 127 -17.09 -7.23 26.62
N TRP A 128 -18.34 -6.80 26.48
CA TRP A 128 -18.76 -5.50 27.00
C TRP A 128 -20.06 -5.62 27.80
N THR A 129 -20.23 -4.72 28.77
CA THR A 129 -21.43 -4.61 29.59
C THR A 129 -21.78 -3.16 29.81
N LEU A 130 -23.02 -2.79 29.53
CA LEU A 130 -23.60 -1.49 29.78
C LEU A 130 -24.71 -1.67 30.82
N GLU A 131 -24.50 -1.15 32.02
CA GLU A 131 -25.42 -1.30 33.15
C GLU A 131 -25.80 0.08 33.72
N PRO A 132 -27.04 0.31 34.17
CA PRO A 132 -27.38 1.53 34.90
C PRO A 132 -26.47 1.70 36.12
N LYS A 133 -26.00 2.93 36.33
CA LYS A 133 -25.18 3.21 37.51
C LYS A 133 -25.96 2.94 38.80
N PRO A 134 -25.29 2.52 39.89
CA PRO A 134 -25.96 2.33 41.19
C PRO A 134 -26.68 3.58 41.72
N GLU A 135 -26.27 4.77 41.26
CA GLU A 135 -26.81 6.08 41.65
C GLU A 135 -27.80 6.68 40.63
N ALA A 136 -28.06 5.96 39.53
CA ALA A 136 -28.99 6.37 38.46
C ALA A 136 -30.45 6.46 38.97
N ASP A 137 -31.35 7.08 38.19
CA ASP A 137 -32.74 7.27 38.64
C ASP A 137 -33.40 5.91 38.93
N PRO A 138 -33.69 5.59 40.21
CA PRO A 138 -34.16 4.26 40.59
C PRO A 138 -35.62 4.00 40.20
N SER A 139 -36.31 5.00 39.65
CA SER A 139 -37.66 4.84 39.10
C SER A 139 -37.67 4.31 37.67
N ILE A 140 -36.51 4.36 37.00
CA ILE A 140 -36.29 3.80 35.66
C ILE A 140 -35.92 2.32 35.84
N PRO A 141 -36.54 1.38 35.11
CA PRO A 141 -36.18 -0.03 35.17
C PRO A 141 -34.69 -0.25 34.89
N ASP A 142 -34.13 -1.26 35.56
CA ASP A 142 -32.78 -1.72 35.27
C ASP A 142 -32.74 -2.27 33.83
N ASP A 143 -31.77 -1.79 33.04
CA ASP A 143 -31.72 -1.97 31.59
C ASP A 143 -30.32 -2.38 31.13
N GLU A 144 -29.82 -3.47 31.72
CA GLU A 144 -28.50 -4.02 31.41
C GLU A 144 -28.43 -4.55 29.97
N ARG A 145 -27.28 -4.31 29.32
CA ARG A 145 -26.94 -4.81 27.99
C ARG A 145 -25.52 -5.37 28.01
N SER A 146 -25.28 -6.41 27.23
CA SER A 146 -23.96 -6.99 27.06
C SER A 146 -23.82 -7.68 25.72
N GLY A 147 -22.58 -7.84 25.30
CA GLY A 147 -22.23 -8.50 24.05
C GLY A 147 -20.76 -8.85 24.00
N THR A 148 -20.38 -9.49 22.90
CA THR A 148 -19.02 -9.92 22.60
C THR A 148 -18.71 -9.48 21.19
N LEU A 149 -17.54 -8.89 20.98
CA LEU A 149 -17.06 -8.43 19.69
C LEU A 149 -15.71 -9.07 19.41
N GLN A 150 -15.54 -9.59 18.20
CA GLN A 150 -14.23 -9.81 17.63
C GLN A 150 -13.65 -8.48 17.13
N ARG A 151 -12.36 -8.47 16.85
CA ARG A 151 -11.71 -7.30 16.28
C ARG A 151 -12.38 -6.85 14.98
N GLY A 152 -12.60 -5.54 14.86
CA GLY A 152 -13.24 -4.90 13.70
C GLY A 152 -14.78 -4.96 13.72
N GLU A 153 -15.38 -5.77 14.59
CA GLU A 153 -16.82 -5.89 14.70
C GLU A 153 -17.43 -4.73 15.52
N TRP A 154 -18.73 -4.53 15.33
CA TRP A 154 -19.53 -3.59 16.12
C TRP A 154 -20.91 -4.15 16.45
N GLN A 155 -21.50 -3.60 17.52
CA GLN A 155 -22.83 -3.95 18.00
C GLN A 155 -23.61 -2.72 18.43
N GLN A 156 -24.92 -2.79 18.23
CA GLN A 156 -25.86 -1.79 18.72
C GLN A 156 -26.67 -2.33 19.89
N ALA A 157 -26.87 -1.47 20.89
CA ALA A 157 -27.93 -1.66 21.86
C ALA A 157 -29.13 -0.80 21.42
N ILE A 158 -30.18 -1.48 20.95
CA ILE A 158 -31.39 -0.85 20.44
C ILE A 158 -32.31 -0.47 21.60
N ASP A 159 -32.93 0.71 21.50
CA ASP A 159 -33.95 1.25 22.41
C ASP A 159 -33.56 1.35 23.90
N VAL A 160 -32.25 1.40 24.22
CA VAL A 160 -31.75 1.55 25.60
C VAL A 160 -32.42 2.73 26.30
N THR A 161 -32.92 2.48 27.51
CA THR A 161 -33.70 3.45 28.27
C THR A 161 -32.85 4.67 28.64
N GLU A 162 -33.42 5.87 28.56
CA GLU A 162 -32.73 7.09 28.97
C GLU A 162 -32.35 7.01 30.45
N ASN A 163 -31.05 7.02 30.76
CA ASN A 163 -30.53 6.96 32.11
C ASN A 163 -29.01 7.25 32.11
N GLU A 164 -28.40 7.24 33.30
CA GLU A 164 -26.95 7.19 33.45
C GLU A 164 -26.43 5.76 33.55
N TYR A 165 -25.51 5.40 32.65
CA TYR A 165 -24.95 4.06 32.54
C TYR A 165 -23.45 4.04 32.85
N ARG A 166 -23.01 2.84 33.24
CA ARG A 166 -21.63 2.39 33.40
C ARG A 166 -21.33 1.41 32.26
N LEU A 167 -20.27 1.68 31.51
CA LEU A 167 -19.76 0.77 30.48
C LEU A 167 -18.48 0.08 30.98
N GLU A 168 -18.44 -1.24 30.90
CA GLU A 168 -17.26 -2.06 31.16
C GLU A 168 -16.89 -2.84 29.90
N VAL A 169 -15.59 -2.91 29.61
CA VAL A 169 -15.05 -3.77 28.56
C VAL A 169 -14.02 -4.71 29.18
N LEU A 170 -14.13 -5.99 28.85
CA LEU A 170 -13.30 -7.06 29.38
C LEU A 170 -12.54 -7.77 28.26
N VAL A 171 -11.33 -8.20 28.55
CA VAL A 171 -10.53 -9.14 27.74
C VAL A 171 -10.16 -10.29 28.66
N ASP A 172 -10.41 -11.52 28.21
CA ASP A 172 -10.18 -12.74 29.01
C ASP A 172 -10.84 -12.70 30.42
N GLY A 173 -11.96 -11.99 30.54
CA GLY A 173 -12.71 -11.82 31.79
C GLY A 173 -12.12 -10.80 32.77
N GLU A 174 -11.09 -10.05 32.39
CA GLU A 174 -10.51 -8.96 33.16
C GLU A 174 -10.92 -7.60 32.57
N VAL A 175 -11.32 -6.65 33.41
CA VAL A 175 -11.72 -5.31 32.95
C VAL A 175 -10.50 -4.56 32.40
N VAL A 176 -10.56 -4.21 31.12
CA VAL A 176 -9.49 -3.50 30.40
C VAL A 176 -9.84 -2.04 30.10
N ALA A 177 -11.13 -1.71 30.00
CA ALA A 177 -11.57 -0.34 29.81
C ALA A 177 -12.89 -0.07 30.56
N PHE A 178 -13.08 1.18 30.99
CA PHE A 178 -14.17 1.52 31.89
C PHE A 178 -14.65 2.97 31.70
N ARG A 179 -15.96 3.15 31.53
CA ARG A 179 -16.58 4.48 31.54
C ARG A 179 -17.66 4.52 32.62
N GLN A 180 -17.42 5.34 33.64
CA GLN A 180 -18.38 5.47 34.74
C GLN A 180 -19.59 6.29 34.32
N ASP A 181 -19.41 7.39 33.57
CA ASP A 181 -20.46 8.38 33.34
C ASP A 181 -20.89 8.43 31.86
N LEU A 182 -21.78 7.54 31.45
CA LEU A 182 -22.37 7.53 30.10
C LEU A 182 -23.87 7.88 30.15
N GLU A 183 -24.19 9.13 29.81
CA GLU A 183 -25.57 9.67 29.85
C GLU A 183 -26.28 9.41 28.51
N LEU A 184 -27.29 8.54 28.50
CA LEU A 184 -28.10 8.27 27.31
C LEU A 184 -29.35 9.16 27.30
N GLU A 185 -29.53 9.95 26.25
CA GLU A 185 -30.63 10.91 26.10
C GLU A 185 -31.51 10.61 24.88
N ALA A 186 -32.75 11.11 24.88
CA ALA A 186 -33.73 10.87 23.82
C ALA A 186 -33.18 11.12 22.41
N ASN A 187 -32.60 12.29 22.16
CA ASN A 187 -32.23 12.73 20.82
C ASN A 187 -30.72 12.62 20.54
N ARG A 188 -30.05 11.70 21.25
CA ARG A 188 -28.61 11.50 21.17
C ARG A 188 -28.28 10.03 20.99
N MET A 189 -27.44 9.75 19.99
CA MET A 189 -26.72 8.49 19.86
C MET A 189 -25.31 8.68 20.40
N ILE A 190 -24.84 7.70 21.17
CA ILE A 190 -23.45 7.61 21.60
C ILE A 190 -22.81 6.40 20.93
N VAL A 191 -21.72 6.64 20.20
CA VAL A 191 -20.87 5.58 19.68
C VAL A 191 -19.59 5.53 20.51
N VAL A 192 -19.28 4.34 21.02
CA VAL A 192 -18.07 4.07 21.77
C VAL A 192 -17.13 3.22 20.93
N TYR A 193 -15.87 3.62 20.88
CA TYR A 193 -14.80 2.92 20.19
C TYR A 193 -13.79 2.45 21.21
N LEU A 194 -13.49 1.15 21.22
CA LEU A 194 -12.40 0.58 21.98
C LEU A 194 -11.14 0.61 21.12
N VAL A 195 -10.13 1.41 21.52
CA VAL A 195 -8.90 1.61 20.76
C VAL A 195 -7.65 1.16 21.51
N GLY A 196 -6.61 0.75 20.78
CA GLY A 196 -5.33 0.32 21.34
C GLY A 196 -5.25 -1.15 21.75
N ASP A 197 -4.24 -1.48 22.55
CA ASP A 197 -4.01 -2.78 23.22
C ASP A 197 -4.15 -2.56 24.74
N PRO A 198 -5.38 -2.55 25.27
CA PRO A 198 -5.61 -2.26 26.69
C PRO A 198 -5.19 -3.46 27.54
N LYS A 199 -4.31 -3.24 28.53
CA LYS A 199 -3.81 -4.30 29.43
C LYS A 199 -4.74 -4.53 30.62
N PRO A 200 -4.76 -5.74 31.21
CA PRO A 200 -5.62 -6.03 32.34
C PRO A 200 -5.29 -5.20 33.60
N TRP A 201 -6.33 -4.81 34.30
CA TRP A 201 -6.26 -3.82 35.38
C TRP A 201 -5.58 -4.31 36.67
N MET A 202 -4.66 -3.50 37.22
CA MET A 202 -3.96 -3.76 38.50
C MET A 202 -4.13 -2.67 39.59
N GLY A 203 -4.78 -1.52 39.33
CA GLY A 203 -4.89 -0.43 40.32
C GLY A 203 -5.44 0.90 39.79
N SER A 204 -5.94 1.74 40.70
CA SER A 204 -6.83 2.88 40.44
C SER A 204 -6.13 4.10 39.82
N ASP A 205 -6.46 4.43 38.57
CA ASP A 205 -6.93 5.76 38.12
C ASP A 205 -6.82 5.99 36.60
N GLU A 206 -6.25 5.07 35.81
CA GLU A 206 -6.15 5.18 34.35
C GLU A 206 -7.11 4.22 33.63
N LYS A 207 -8.38 4.60 33.40
CA LYS A 207 -9.35 3.70 32.74
C LYS A 207 -10.24 4.28 31.64
N GLU A 208 -10.16 5.58 31.36
CA GLU A 208 -10.91 6.19 30.26
C GLU A 208 -10.10 6.25 28.95
N GLY A 209 -8.77 6.07 29.01
CA GLY A 209 -7.88 6.27 27.87
C GLY A 209 -8.15 5.39 26.65
N HIS A 210 -8.74 4.21 26.83
CA HIS A 210 -9.03 3.28 25.72
C HIS A 210 -10.46 3.35 25.19
N ILE A 211 -11.30 4.18 25.80
CA ILE A 211 -12.69 4.40 25.39
C ILE A 211 -12.78 5.77 24.74
N PHE A 212 -12.94 5.77 23.43
CA PHE A 212 -13.27 6.98 22.71
C PHE A 212 -14.78 7.06 22.48
N ARG A 213 -15.34 8.27 22.60
CA ARG A 213 -16.78 8.50 22.56
C ARG A 213 -17.12 9.58 21.54
N GLN A 214 -18.11 9.32 20.71
CA GLN A 214 -18.73 10.34 19.86
C GLN A 214 -20.23 10.43 20.09
N GLU A 215 -20.73 11.66 20.00
CA GLU A 215 -22.15 11.98 20.15
C GLU A 215 -22.73 12.41 18.81
N TYR A 216 -23.85 11.81 18.40
CA TYR A 216 -24.59 12.20 17.21
C TYR A 216 -25.99 12.63 17.60
N GLN A 217 -26.47 13.70 16.97
CA GLN A 217 -27.86 14.11 17.10
C GLN A 217 -28.71 13.23 16.19
N ILE A 218 -29.66 12.49 16.77
CA ILE A 218 -30.57 11.62 16.03
C ILE A 218 -32.02 12.10 16.14
N GLN A 219 -32.83 11.80 15.11
CA GLN A 219 -34.27 11.92 15.24
C GLN A 219 -34.80 10.65 15.91
N THR A 220 -35.49 10.80 17.03
CA THR A 220 -36.15 9.67 17.70
C THR A 220 -37.15 9.01 16.76
N GLY A 221 -36.85 7.78 16.35
CA GLY A 221 -37.73 6.93 15.54
C GLY A 221 -38.90 6.36 16.34
N GLU A 222 -39.68 5.47 15.71
CA GLU A 222 -40.65 4.66 16.45
C GLU A 222 -39.91 3.70 17.40
N HIS A 223 -40.40 3.57 18.64
CA HIS A 223 -39.88 2.62 19.63
C HIS A 223 -39.85 1.19 19.06
N ARG A 224 -38.70 0.53 19.19
CA ARG A 224 -38.43 -0.86 18.79
C ARG A 224 -38.22 -1.72 20.04
N GLU A 225 -38.12 -3.03 19.83
CA GLU A 225 -37.88 -3.96 20.93
C GLU A 225 -36.44 -3.84 21.43
N ASP A 226 -36.29 -3.91 22.76
CA ASP A 226 -35.02 -3.95 23.47
C ASP A 226 -34.17 -5.14 23.00
N GLU A 227 -33.10 -4.88 22.24
CA GLU A 227 -32.26 -5.92 21.65
C GLU A 227 -30.80 -5.45 21.51
N VAL A 228 -29.85 -6.36 21.66
CA VAL A 228 -28.47 -6.18 21.20
C VAL A 228 -28.33 -6.88 19.85
N THR A 229 -27.89 -6.17 18.82
CA THR A 229 -27.72 -6.77 17.50
C THR A 229 -26.67 -7.88 17.55
N PRO A 230 -26.75 -8.90 16.67
CA PRO A 230 -25.58 -9.71 16.37
C PRO A 230 -24.39 -8.82 16.00
N PRO A 231 -23.14 -9.23 16.29
CA PRO A 231 -21.97 -8.53 15.77
C PRO A 231 -22.06 -8.42 14.25
N ALA A 232 -21.85 -7.23 13.73
CA ALA A 232 -21.67 -7.03 12.31
C ALA A 232 -20.24 -7.41 11.92
N ASP A 233 -20.09 -8.05 10.76
CA ASP A 233 -18.78 -8.43 10.21
C ASP A 233 -17.84 -7.22 10.17
N PRO A 234 -16.51 -7.42 10.35
CA PRO A 234 -15.55 -6.34 10.27
C PRO A 234 -15.55 -5.71 8.87
N TYR A 235 -15.25 -4.41 8.81
CA TYR A 235 -15.16 -3.69 7.53
C TYR A 235 -13.98 -4.19 6.66
N THR A 236 -12.94 -4.78 7.28
CA THR A 236 -11.75 -5.35 6.61
C THR A 236 -11.22 -6.59 7.35
N GLU A 237 -10.71 -7.59 6.61
CA GLU A 237 -10.28 -8.91 7.11
C GLU A 237 -8.75 -9.08 7.27
N THR A 238 -7.93 -8.06 7.01
CA THR A 238 -6.46 -8.22 6.85
C THR A 238 -5.66 -7.35 7.83
N ASP A 239 -5.17 -7.94 8.92
CA ASP A 239 -4.22 -7.32 9.86
C ASP A 239 -3.09 -8.29 10.22
N ASP A 240 -2.48 -8.88 9.19
CA ASP A 240 -1.51 -9.97 9.38
C ASP A 240 -0.04 -9.49 9.30
N ASN A 241 0.22 -8.23 8.90
CA ASN A 241 1.55 -7.70 8.57
C ASN A 241 2.39 -8.69 7.73
N GLN A 242 1.77 -9.30 6.74
CA GLN A 242 2.38 -10.18 5.75
C GLN A 242 3.38 -9.39 4.92
N THR A 243 4.55 -9.98 4.73
CA THR A 243 5.62 -9.37 3.93
C THR A 243 5.20 -9.22 2.47
N ILE A 244 5.59 -8.10 1.85
CA ILE A 244 5.46 -7.90 0.41
C ILE A 244 6.07 -9.09 -0.35
N GLU A 245 5.24 -9.72 -1.18
CA GLU A 245 5.61 -10.86 -2.01
C GLU A 245 6.06 -10.36 -3.38
N PHE A 246 7.22 -10.83 -3.84
CA PHE A 246 7.74 -10.56 -5.17
C PHE A 246 7.64 -11.81 -6.02
N ASP A 247 7.05 -11.70 -7.21
CA ASP A 247 7.08 -12.76 -8.23
C ASP A 247 8.17 -12.42 -9.26
N LEU A 248 9.37 -12.96 -9.01
CA LEU A 248 10.58 -12.68 -9.77
C LEU A 248 11.23 -13.99 -10.25
N ASP A 249 11.00 -14.32 -11.52
CA ASP A 249 11.65 -15.45 -12.18
C ASP A 249 13.03 -15.05 -12.75
N PRO A 250 14.08 -15.88 -12.60
CA PRO A 250 15.38 -15.62 -13.23
C PRO A 250 15.26 -15.42 -14.74
N VAL A 251 15.98 -14.42 -15.28
CA VAL A 251 15.85 -14.06 -16.70
C VAL A 251 17.19 -14.05 -17.44
N GLU A 252 17.13 -14.51 -18.69
CA GLU A 252 18.19 -14.31 -19.69
C GLU A 252 17.82 -13.18 -20.67
N LEU A 253 18.67 -12.16 -20.76
CA LEU A 253 18.54 -10.99 -21.63
C LEU A 253 19.75 -10.91 -22.57
N TYR A 254 19.62 -10.20 -23.70
CA TYR A 254 20.78 -9.92 -24.56
C TYR A 254 21.25 -8.47 -24.36
N HIS A 255 22.56 -8.24 -24.43
CA HIS A 255 23.19 -6.92 -24.21
C HIS A 255 22.76 -5.77 -25.16
N THR A 256 21.97 -6.09 -26.16
CA THR A 256 21.39 -5.18 -27.16
C THR A 256 19.87 -5.18 -27.17
N ASN A 257 19.22 -6.12 -26.48
CA ASN A 257 17.81 -6.40 -26.66
C ASN A 257 16.95 -5.71 -25.61
N ARG A 258 15.80 -5.19 -26.05
CA ARG A 258 14.74 -4.65 -25.20
C ARG A 258 13.72 -5.74 -24.90
N THR A 259 14.16 -6.91 -24.41
CA THR A 259 13.18 -7.87 -23.91
C THR A 259 12.50 -7.23 -22.71
N GLU A 260 11.19 -7.05 -22.84
CA GLU A 260 10.34 -6.63 -21.74
C GLU A 260 10.17 -7.82 -20.81
N VAL A 261 10.61 -7.66 -19.57
CA VAL A 261 10.42 -8.64 -18.50
C VAL A 261 9.46 -8.04 -17.52
N GLU A 262 8.34 -8.71 -17.29
CA GLU A 262 7.41 -8.33 -16.26
C GLU A 262 8.00 -8.68 -14.89
N LEU A 263 7.96 -7.70 -14.00
CA LEU A 263 8.21 -7.81 -12.57
C LEU A 263 6.86 -7.64 -11.88
N ALA A 264 6.57 -8.44 -10.87
CA ALA A 264 5.36 -8.26 -10.08
C ALA A 264 5.68 -8.25 -8.58
N ALA A 265 4.92 -7.43 -7.85
CA ALA A 265 4.94 -7.42 -6.39
C ALA A 265 3.53 -7.20 -5.86
N THR A 266 3.20 -7.88 -4.77
CA THR A 266 1.92 -7.79 -4.06
C THR A 266 2.19 -7.54 -2.59
N ASP A 267 1.53 -6.55 -2.02
CA ASP A 267 1.48 -6.34 -0.58
C ASP A 267 0.12 -6.85 -0.08
N PRO A 268 0.07 -7.98 0.67
CA PRO A 268 -1.21 -8.54 1.12
C PRO A 268 -1.98 -7.64 2.07
N ASP A 269 -1.30 -6.74 2.80
CA ASP A 269 -1.89 -5.84 3.79
C ASP A 269 -1.79 -4.36 3.38
N GLY A 270 -1.18 -4.06 2.25
CA GLY A 270 -0.99 -2.70 1.74
C GLY A 270 -1.05 -2.60 0.22
N ILE A 271 -0.47 -1.54 -0.32
CA ILE A 271 -0.39 -1.28 -1.76
C ILE A 271 1.07 -1.08 -2.15
N VAL A 272 1.51 -1.78 -3.19
CA VAL A 272 2.76 -1.47 -3.87
C VAL A 272 2.51 -0.35 -4.86
N ASP A 273 2.91 0.87 -4.54
CA ASP A 273 2.63 2.05 -5.39
C ASP A 273 3.55 2.14 -6.60
N ASP A 274 4.77 1.59 -6.47
CA ASP A 274 5.84 1.75 -7.44
C ASP A 274 6.92 0.67 -7.31
N LEU A 275 7.64 0.39 -8.40
CA LEU A 275 8.75 -0.56 -8.49
C LEU A 275 9.95 0.08 -9.19
N ALA A 276 11.14 -0.03 -8.58
CA ALA A 276 12.36 0.49 -9.20
C ALA A 276 13.58 -0.41 -8.98
N ILE A 277 14.67 -0.07 -9.66
CA ILE A 277 15.99 -0.67 -9.45
C ILE A 277 16.70 0.11 -8.34
N GLU A 278 17.03 -0.57 -7.25
CA GLU A 278 17.88 -0.01 -6.20
C GLU A 278 19.36 -0.16 -6.55
N SER A 279 19.73 -1.33 -7.06
CA SER A 279 21.11 -1.76 -7.19
C SER A 279 21.27 -2.86 -8.25
N ALA A 280 22.47 -2.99 -8.80
CA ALA A 280 22.84 -4.11 -9.67
C ALA A 280 24.31 -4.49 -9.42
N GLU A 281 24.58 -5.77 -9.18
CA GLU A 281 25.93 -6.30 -8.97
C GLU A 281 26.32 -7.31 -10.06
N PRO A 282 27.47 -7.15 -10.75
CA PRO A 282 28.41 -6.03 -10.67
C PRO A 282 27.78 -4.72 -11.18
N TYR A 283 28.26 -3.58 -10.65
CA TYR A 283 27.70 -2.25 -10.93
C TYR A 283 27.43 -2.00 -12.41
N SER A 284 26.17 -1.70 -12.73
CA SER A 284 25.67 -1.37 -14.06
C SER A 284 24.55 -0.32 -13.94
N ASP A 285 24.63 0.76 -14.72
CA ASP A 285 23.58 1.80 -14.83
C ASP A 285 22.59 1.52 -15.99
N GLY A 286 22.69 0.32 -16.56
CA GLY A 286 21.94 -0.09 -17.74
C GLY A 286 20.61 -0.77 -17.45
N PHE A 287 20.37 -1.27 -16.24
CA PHE A 287 19.06 -1.80 -15.83
C PHE A 287 18.13 -0.65 -15.46
N VAL A 288 16.90 -0.66 -15.98
CA VAL A 288 15.91 0.38 -15.72
C VAL A 288 14.52 -0.23 -15.69
N VAL A 289 13.70 0.24 -14.76
CA VAL A 289 12.25 0.14 -14.82
C VAL A 289 11.73 1.54 -15.21
N PRO A 290 11.18 1.74 -16.41
CA PRO A 290 10.60 3.03 -16.79
C PRO A 290 9.34 3.30 -15.96
N ASP A 291 9.20 4.51 -15.42
CA ASP A 291 8.01 4.92 -14.67
C ASP A 291 6.70 4.66 -15.45
N GLU A 292 6.72 4.86 -16.78
CA GLU A 292 5.54 4.61 -17.63
C GLU A 292 5.16 3.13 -17.79
N SER A 293 6.03 2.20 -17.38
CA SER A 293 5.78 0.76 -17.44
C SER A 293 5.15 0.20 -16.17
N VAL A 294 5.08 1.00 -15.10
CA VAL A 294 4.54 0.57 -13.81
C VAL A 294 3.02 0.69 -13.85
N ASP A 295 2.33 -0.45 -13.78
CA ASP A 295 0.89 -0.50 -13.54
C ASP A 295 0.66 -0.82 -12.06
N ARG A 296 0.32 0.23 -11.31
CA ARG A 296 0.14 0.16 -9.86
C ARG A 296 -1.13 -0.59 -9.48
N ALA A 297 -1.08 -1.27 -8.35
CA ALA A 297 -2.24 -1.74 -7.64
C ALA A 297 -3.13 -0.54 -7.23
N PHE A 298 -4.44 -0.75 -7.29
CA PHE A 298 -5.46 0.25 -6.91
C PHE A 298 -6.29 -0.21 -5.70
N ALA A 299 -5.86 -1.28 -5.03
CA ALA A 299 -6.49 -1.82 -3.84
C ALA A 299 -5.48 -2.68 -3.07
N ILE A 300 -5.72 -2.84 -1.77
CA ILE A 300 -4.95 -3.72 -0.87
C ILE A 300 -4.92 -5.15 -1.42
N GLY A 301 -3.77 -5.82 -1.33
CA GLY A 301 -3.57 -7.16 -1.89
C GLY A 301 -3.57 -7.21 -3.42
N GLY A 302 -3.62 -6.04 -4.07
CA GLY A 302 -3.48 -5.91 -5.52
C GLY A 302 -2.04 -6.09 -5.98
N GLU A 303 -1.89 -6.64 -7.18
CA GLU A 303 -0.59 -6.83 -7.82
C GLU A 303 -0.18 -5.56 -8.57
N THR A 304 1.05 -5.10 -8.31
CA THR A 304 1.72 -4.08 -9.10
C THR A 304 2.69 -4.73 -10.05
N THR A 305 2.58 -4.38 -11.33
CA THR A 305 3.45 -4.90 -12.39
C THR A 305 4.32 -3.80 -12.97
N ALA A 306 5.52 -4.17 -13.42
CA ALA A 306 6.44 -3.25 -14.07
C ALA A 306 7.31 -3.97 -15.10
N THR A 307 7.89 -3.22 -16.04
CA THR A 307 8.79 -3.81 -17.05
C THR A 307 10.24 -3.50 -16.76
N LEU A 308 11.05 -4.53 -16.53
CA LEU A 308 12.51 -4.43 -16.52
C LEU A 308 13.04 -4.32 -17.95
N LEU A 309 13.84 -3.28 -18.19
CA LEU A 309 14.57 -3.05 -19.43
C LEU A 309 16.08 -3.03 -19.21
N VAL A 310 16.81 -3.49 -20.23
CA VAL A 310 18.27 -3.38 -20.32
C VAL A 310 18.66 -2.40 -21.42
N LYS A 311 19.40 -1.35 -21.04
CA LYS A 311 19.94 -0.38 -21.99
C LYS A 311 21.02 -1.02 -22.87
N PRO A 312 21.16 -0.56 -24.12
CA PRO A 312 22.29 -0.94 -24.96
C PRO A 312 23.59 -0.58 -24.24
N LYS A 313 24.52 -1.55 -24.13
CA LYS A 313 25.88 -1.49 -23.53
C LYS A 313 26.07 -2.13 -22.16
N VAL A 314 25.08 -2.82 -21.59
CA VAL A 314 25.35 -3.70 -20.43
C VAL A 314 26.25 -4.86 -20.90
N PRO A 315 27.46 -5.04 -20.34
CA PRO A 315 28.34 -6.12 -20.77
C PRO A 315 27.72 -7.51 -20.57
N PRO A 316 28.05 -8.50 -21.40
CA PRO A 316 27.64 -9.87 -21.13
C PRO A 316 28.26 -10.41 -19.83
N ALA A 317 27.42 -10.76 -18.86
CA ALA A 317 27.77 -11.29 -17.55
C ALA A 317 26.51 -11.73 -16.80
N SER A 318 26.69 -12.39 -15.65
CA SER A 318 25.61 -12.57 -14.67
C SER A 318 25.54 -11.34 -13.75
N TYR A 319 24.32 -10.92 -13.46
CA TYR A 319 23.98 -9.80 -12.60
C TYR A 319 22.98 -10.23 -11.52
N GLU A 320 23.12 -9.66 -10.33
CA GLU A 320 22.10 -9.66 -9.28
C GLU A 320 21.49 -8.25 -9.27
N VAL A 321 20.22 -8.14 -9.62
CA VAL A 321 19.51 -6.85 -9.75
C VAL A 321 18.53 -6.73 -8.59
N ASP A 322 18.72 -5.74 -7.72
CA ASP A 322 17.85 -5.49 -6.59
C ASP A 322 16.67 -4.63 -7.02
N ILE A 323 15.47 -5.22 -6.95
CA ILE A 323 14.19 -4.57 -7.19
C ILE A 323 13.64 -4.11 -5.85
N VAL A 324 13.17 -2.87 -5.79
CA VAL A 324 12.62 -2.26 -4.59
C VAL A 324 11.18 -1.82 -4.81
N SER A 325 10.31 -2.14 -3.85
CA SER A 325 8.94 -1.60 -3.78
C SER A 325 8.93 -0.22 -3.14
N ASN A 326 7.98 0.62 -3.52
CA ASN A 326 7.73 1.92 -2.89
C ASN A 326 9.00 2.83 -2.79
N PRO A 327 9.85 2.91 -3.82
CA PRO A 327 11.16 3.60 -3.75
C PRO A 327 11.07 5.09 -3.40
N GLY A 328 9.97 5.73 -3.76
CA GLY A 328 9.69 7.15 -3.54
C GLY A 328 8.45 7.44 -2.69
N SER A 329 7.80 6.41 -2.15
CA SER A 329 6.64 6.57 -1.25
C SER A 329 7.03 6.27 0.20
N LEU A 330 6.12 6.56 1.12
CA LEU A 330 6.26 6.24 2.55
C LEU A 330 5.61 4.89 2.91
N GLY A 331 5.19 4.11 1.89
CA GLY A 331 4.70 2.74 2.07
C GLY A 331 5.80 1.78 2.49
N GLU A 332 5.44 0.56 2.90
CA GLU A 332 6.42 -0.44 3.31
C GLU A 332 7.39 -0.74 2.14
N ARG A 333 8.69 -0.64 2.44
CA ARG A 333 9.76 -0.80 1.46
C ARG A 333 10.37 -2.18 1.63
N ALA A 334 10.24 -3.00 0.60
CA ALA A 334 10.84 -4.32 0.53
C ALA A 334 11.77 -4.40 -0.69
N VAL A 335 12.79 -5.26 -0.59
CA VAL A 335 13.79 -5.45 -1.64
C VAL A 335 13.91 -6.93 -1.96
N ALA A 336 13.88 -7.26 -3.24
CA ALA A 336 14.09 -8.60 -3.74
C ALA A 336 15.15 -8.63 -4.85
N THR A 337 16.02 -9.62 -4.80
CA THR A 337 17.12 -9.78 -5.77
C THR A 337 16.70 -10.68 -6.92
N LEU A 338 16.71 -10.14 -8.13
CA LEU A 338 16.46 -10.86 -9.37
C LEU A 338 17.79 -11.29 -10.02
N PRO A 339 18.02 -12.59 -10.26
CA PRO A 339 19.15 -13.06 -11.05
C PRO A 339 18.92 -12.78 -12.55
N VAL A 340 19.82 -12.02 -13.17
CA VAL A 340 19.77 -11.67 -14.59
C VAL A 340 21.04 -12.12 -15.31
N GLU A 341 20.91 -12.95 -16.34
CA GLU A 341 22.01 -13.29 -17.23
C GLU A 341 21.95 -12.42 -18.49
N VAL A 342 22.99 -11.62 -18.73
CA VAL A 342 23.13 -10.86 -19.98
C VAL A 342 24.01 -11.65 -20.94
N ALA A 343 23.40 -12.24 -21.96
CA ALA A 343 24.06 -13.00 -23.01
C ALA A 343 24.64 -12.09 -24.12
N PRO A 344 25.76 -12.48 -24.75
CA PRO A 344 26.26 -11.82 -25.95
C PRO A 344 25.36 -12.13 -27.15
N VAL A 345 25.27 -11.20 -28.10
CA VAL A 345 24.66 -11.47 -29.41
C VAL A 345 25.50 -12.52 -30.15
N THR A 346 24.82 -13.48 -30.76
CA THR A 346 25.41 -14.54 -31.60
C THR A 346 24.82 -14.48 -33.01
N VAL A 347 25.40 -15.25 -33.94
CA VAL A 347 24.82 -15.39 -35.30
C VAL A 347 23.47 -16.11 -35.22
N ASP A 348 23.35 -17.15 -34.41
CA ASP A 348 22.09 -17.86 -34.17
C ASP A 348 20.98 -16.91 -33.69
N ARG A 349 21.32 -15.98 -32.78
CA ARG A 349 20.39 -14.96 -32.29
C ARG A 349 19.92 -14.02 -33.41
N LEU A 350 20.83 -13.55 -34.27
CA LEU A 350 20.48 -12.73 -35.43
C LEU A 350 19.58 -13.49 -36.42
N GLN A 351 19.79 -14.79 -36.60
CA GLN A 351 18.92 -15.63 -37.44
C GLN A 351 17.50 -15.72 -36.85
N VAL A 352 17.38 -15.97 -35.54
CA VAL A 352 16.08 -15.97 -34.84
C VAL A 352 15.37 -14.62 -34.99
N LEU A 353 16.11 -13.50 -34.93
CA LEU A 353 15.56 -12.17 -35.11
C LEU A 353 15.02 -11.94 -36.53
N VAL A 354 15.77 -12.37 -37.55
CA VAL A 354 15.35 -12.30 -38.96
C VAL A 354 14.09 -13.14 -39.19
N ASP A 355 14.06 -14.37 -38.67
CA ASP A 355 12.91 -15.26 -38.79
C ASP A 355 11.66 -14.68 -38.10
N ALA A 356 11.82 -14.08 -36.93
CA ALA A 356 10.72 -13.46 -36.19
C ALA A 356 10.12 -12.27 -36.96
N TYR A 357 10.96 -11.38 -37.49
CA TYR A 357 10.49 -10.24 -38.27
C TYR A 357 9.90 -10.63 -39.63
N HIS A 358 10.43 -11.68 -40.26
CA HIS A 358 9.84 -12.23 -41.46
C HIS A 358 8.46 -12.84 -41.20
N ALA A 359 8.32 -13.63 -40.14
CA ALA A 359 7.04 -14.22 -39.74
C ALA A 359 5.99 -13.17 -39.34
N GLY A 360 6.43 -11.99 -38.87
CA GLY A 360 5.57 -10.85 -38.53
C GLY A 360 5.19 -9.94 -39.70
N ASP A 361 5.54 -10.29 -40.96
CA ASP A 361 5.36 -9.46 -42.16
C ASP A 361 6.09 -8.09 -42.09
N GLU A 362 7.04 -7.93 -41.17
CA GLU A 362 7.89 -6.73 -40.98
C GLU A 362 9.06 -6.71 -41.97
N MET A 363 9.26 -7.81 -42.72
CA MET A 363 10.33 -8.00 -43.70
C MET A 363 9.84 -8.82 -44.90
N THR A 364 10.23 -8.45 -46.12
CA THR A 364 9.90 -9.23 -47.32
C THR A 364 10.71 -10.53 -47.45
N ASP A 365 10.13 -11.56 -48.08
CA ASP A 365 10.79 -12.84 -48.39
C ASP A 365 12.18 -12.69 -49.03
N ALA A 366 12.34 -11.71 -49.93
CA ALA A 366 13.59 -11.50 -50.64
C ALA A 366 14.71 -10.99 -49.71
N ILE A 367 14.37 -10.09 -48.78
CA ILE A 367 15.32 -9.54 -47.81
C ILE A 367 15.63 -10.59 -46.74
N ALA A 368 14.61 -11.30 -46.24
CA ALA A 368 14.80 -12.39 -45.29
C ALA A 368 15.76 -13.45 -45.84
N ALA A 369 15.54 -13.93 -47.06
CA ALA A 369 16.42 -14.91 -47.70
C ALA A 369 17.86 -14.40 -47.88
N GLN A 370 18.04 -13.11 -48.22
CA GLN A 370 19.36 -12.51 -48.35
C GLN A 370 20.08 -12.39 -47.00
N LEU A 371 19.37 -11.98 -45.94
CA LEU A 371 19.95 -11.86 -44.61
C LEU A 371 20.31 -13.24 -44.04
N THR A 372 19.46 -14.25 -44.22
CA THR A 372 19.74 -15.63 -43.80
C THR A 372 20.99 -16.17 -44.49
N ASP A 373 21.14 -16.01 -45.81
CA ASP A 373 22.32 -16.48 -46.56
C ASP A 373 23.63 -15.81 -46.07
N VAL A 374 23.59 -14.50 -45.80
CA VAL A 374 24.76 -13.78 -45.26
C VAL A 374 25.08 -14.20 -43.83
N LEU A 375 24.07 -14.45 -42.99
CA LEU A 375 24.26 -14.92 -41.62
C LEU A 375 24.81 -16.36 -41.59
N GLU A 376 24.36 -17.25 -42.48
CA GLU A 376 24.93 -18.60 -42.63
C GLU A 376 26.42 -18.54 -42.98
N HIS A 377 26.81 -17.72 -43.98
CA HIS A 377 28.23 -17.51 -44.31
C HIS A 377 29.03 -16.93 -43.13
N ALA A 378 28.45 -15.97 -42.40
CA ALA A 378 29.10 -15.37 -41.24
C ALA A 378 29.37 -16.43 -40.14
N ASP A 379 28.44 -17.35 -39.91
CA ASP A 379 28.65 -18.43 -38.94
C ASP A 379 29.69 -19.44 -39.41
N GLU A 380 29.67 -19.85 -40.68
CA GLU A 380 30.68 -20.74 -41.27
C GLU A 380 32.09 -20.17 -41.11
N HIS A 381 32.31 -18.91 -41.53
CA HIS A 381 33.61 -18.24 -41.36
C HIS A 381 34.01 -18.12 -39.89
N ARG A 382 33.06 -17.91 -38.98
CA ARG A 382 33.33 -17.85 -37.53
C ARG A 382 33.78 -19.20 -36.99
N GLN A 383 33.11 -20.29 -37.39
CA GLN A 383 33.46 -21.65 -36.99
C GLN A 383 34.83 -22.07 -37.54
N ASP A 384 35.20 -21.60 -38.74
CA ASP A 384 36.50 -21.86 -39.37
C ASP A 384 37.64 -20.96 -38.81
N GLY A 385 37.33 -20.01 -37.91
CA GLY A 385 38.30 -19.09 -37.33
C GLY A 385 38.71 -17.94 -38.24
N GLU A 386 37.97 -17.71 -39.32
CA GLU A 386 38.18 -16.64 -40.30
C GLU A 386 37.50 -15.34 -39.86
N THR A 387 37.94 -14.79 -38.71
CA THR A 387 37.30 -13.61 -38.10
C THR A 387 37.12 -12.44 -39.06
N ALA A 388 38.09 -12.17 -39.94
CA ALA A 388 37.99 -11.08 -40.91
C ALA A 388 36.90 -11.29 -41.98
N ALA A 389 36.64 -12.54 -42.38
CA ALA A 389 35.57 -12.88 -43.31
C ALA A 389 34.21 -12.76 -42.61
N ALA A 390 34.08 -13.33 -41.41
CA ALA A 390 32.88 -13.16 -40.58
C ALA A 390 32.55 -11.67 -40.30
N CYS A 391 33.57 -10.83 -40.03
CA CYS A 391 33.40 -9.38 -39.90
C CYS A 391 32.85 -8.72 -41.17
N SER A 392 33.25 -9.21 -42.35
CA SER A 392 32.83 -8.69 -43.64
C SER A 392 31.36 -9.04 -43.91
N ASP A 393 30.96 -10.27 -43.61
CA ASP A 393 29.58 -10.73 -43.80
C ASP A 393 28.63 -10.00 -42.85
N LEU A 394 29.01 -9.82 -41.58
CA LEU A 394 28.23 -9.01 -40.64
C LEU A 394 28.14 -7.54 -41.05
N LYS A 395 29.14 -7.02 -41.76
CA LYS A 395 29.04 -5.69 -42.36
C LYS A 395 28.05 -5.69 -43.53
N GLN A 396 28.02 -6.74 -44.33
CA GLN A 396 27.04 -6.91 -45.40
C GLN A 396 25.60 -7.05 -44.87
N VAL A 397 25.39 -7.63 -43.68
CA VAL A 397 24.10 -7.58 -42.97
C VAL A 397 23.67 -6.12 -42.72
N ILE A 398 24.56 -5.32 -42.12
CA ILE A 398 24.29 -3.90 -41.84
C ILE A 398 24.02 -3.12 -43.13
N ASP A 399 24.82 -3.34 -44.17
CA ASP A 399 24.67 -2.65 -45.46
C ASP A 399 23.33 -3.04 -46.12
N THR A 400 22.94 -4.32 -46.09
CA THR A 400 21.66 -4.81 -46.62
C THR A 400 20.48 -4.17 -45.89
N VAL A 401 20.49 -4.15 -44.56
CA VAL A 401 19.44 -3.50 -43.76
C VAL A 401 19.36 -2.01 -44.07
N GLY A 402 20.51 -1.33 -44.15
CA GLY A 402 20.57 0.10 -44.44
C GLY A 402 20.08 0.48 -45.83
N GLU A 403 20.28 -0.38 -46.84
CA GLU A 403 19.77 -0.20 -48.21
C GLU A 403 18.25 -0.35 -48.29
N HIS A 404 17.64 -1.13 -47.39
CA HIS A 404 16.22 -1.50 -47.45
C HIS A 404 15.33 -0.84 -46.39
N LYS A 405 15.89 -0.05 -45.47
CA LYS A 405 15.14 0.62 -44.38
C LYS A 405 13.92 1.45 -44.84
N ASP A 406 13.92 1.92 -46.09
CA ASP A 406 12.87 2.74 -46.67
C ASP A 406 11.91 1.93 -47.58
N GLU A 407 12.26 0.66 -47.88
CA GLU A 407 11.47 -0.25 -48.72
C GLU A 407 11.82 -1.74 -48.43
N GLY A 408 10.89 -2.44 -47.78
CA GLY A 408 10.91 -3.92 -47.65
C GLY A 408 11.34 -4.47 -46.29
N ILE A 409 11.83 -3.62 -45.38
CA ILE A 409 11.97 -3.92 -43.95
C ILE A 409 11.42 -2.74 -43.15
N SER A 410 10.74 -3.01 -42.04
CA SER A 410 10.20 -1.95 -41.19
C SER A 410 11.28 -1.25 -40.37
N GLU A 411 10.98 -0.04 -39.91
CA GLU A 411 11.90 0.75 -39.09
C GLU A 411 12.32 -0.01 -37.80
N PRO A 412 11.41 -0.64 -37.02
CA PRO A 412 11.80 -1.46 -35.85
C PRO A 412 12.72 -2.62 -36.21
N ALA A 413 12.36 -3.41 -37.23
CA ALA A 413 13.16 -4.56 -37.66
C ALA A 413 14.55 -4.13 -38.14
N SER A 414 14.64 -3.01 -38.88
CA SER A 414 15.91 -2.48 -39.35
C SER A 414 16.81 -2.03 -38.20
N LEU A 415 16.24 -1.36 -37.18
CA LEU A 415 16.99 -0.84 -36.04
C LEU A 415 17.58 -1.96 -35.20
N ASP A 416 16.80 -3.01 -34.94
CA ASP A 416 17.21 -4.10 -34.06
C ASP A 416 18.27 -4.97 -34.73
N ILE A 417 18.06 -5.39 -35.99
CA ILE A 417 19.05 -6.20 -36.73
C ILE A 417 20.37 -5.43 -36.87
N GLU A 418 20.30 -4.14 -37.21
CA GLU A 418 21.51 -3.32 -37.34
C GLU A 418 22.24 -3.18 -35.99
N THR A 419 21.50 -3.02 -34.90
CA THR A 419 22.05 -2.88 -33.54
C THR A 419 22.73 -4.17 -33.08
N GLU A 420 22.06 -5.32 -33.21
CA GLU A 420 22.62 -6.62 -32.84
C GLU A 420 23.83 -6.99 -33.72
N ALA A 421 23.77 -6.73 -35.03
CA ALA A 421 24.89 -7.00 -35.95
C ALA A 421 26.13 -6.15 -35.62
N LYS A 422 25.94 -4.87 -35.27
CA LYS A 422 27.03 -4.00 -34.79
C LYS A 422 27.63 -4.49 -33.47
N ALA A 423 26.80 -4.97 -32.55
CA ALA A 423 27.27 -5.48 -31.27
C ALA A 423 28.08 -6.77 -31.43
N LEU A 424 27.64 -7.68 -32.31
CA LEU A 424 28.41 -8.88 -32.65
C LEU A 424 29.74 -8.52 -33.34
N ARG A 425 29.75 -7.54 -34.26
CA ARG A 425 30.99 -7.03 -34.87
C ARG A 425 31.95 -6.48 -33.80
N ALA A 426 31.45 -5.70 -32.85
CA ALA A 426 32.26 -5.18 -31.75
C ALA A 426 32.83 -6.31 -30.86
N TYR A 427 32.02 -7.33 -30.56
CA TYR A 427 32.45 -8.51 -29.80
C TYR A 427 33.56 -9.29 -30.51
N LEU A 428 33.46 -9.43 -31.83
CA LEU A 428 34.51 -10.03 -32.68
C LEU A 428 35.71 -9.12 -32.92
N SER A 429 35.75 -7.92 -32.32
CA SER A 429 36.80 -6.91 -32.53
C SER A 429 36.91 -6.42 -33.99
N CYS A 430 35.78 -6.40 -34.70
CA CYS A 430 35.63 -5.83 -36.04
C CYS A 430 35.31 -4.33 -35.92
N GLY A 431 36.25 -3.45 -36.27
CA GLY A 431 36.01 -2.00 -36.41
C GLY A 431 35.30 -1.66 -37.71
#